data_AF-A0A2H0Q343-F1
#
_entry.id   AF-A0A2H0Q343-F1
#
_cell.length_a   1.000
_cell.length_b   1.000
_cell.length_c   1.000
_cell.angle_alpha   90.00
_cell.angle_beta   90.00
_cell.angle_gamma   90.00
#
_symmetry.space_group_name_H-M   'P 1'
#
loop_
_entity.id
_entity.type
_entity.pdbx_description
1 polymer ?
#
loop_
_entity_poly.entity_id
_entity_poly.type
_entity_poly.pdbx_seq_one_letter_code
_entity_poly.pdbx_strand_id
1 'polypeptide(L)'
;MKLLIALVLALSIQSAHAFDLNTFISDLKVKARPHLVKVLGEEKVNKLLGEEASSIVLPAIPKLEKSSTSVAVYAVKEYQGTVKFKNEELERYNNYFIQELFRAVRRRDANSNEISQWMNVLQQGGTREGVYRGLVLDQTYAGLENYPMPVNDTLVKFTSRFLDVYTGKKYELEKLMGFNFFALKRNVTERALEVLDAMPSQQARADWYAVLSAELAKDYPQAFDNKTRTNTSAEAHQNWANSYSTQYLKSEVIIKLHKIFNSLI
;
A
#
# COMPACT_ATOMS: atom_id res chain seq x y z
N MET A 1 34.88 16.09 -9.04
CA MET A 1 34.30 15.31 -7.91
C MET A 1 35.35 14.41 -7.23
N LYS A 2 36.05 13.53 -7.96
CA LYS A 2 37.14 12.69 -7.40
C LYS A 2 38.28 13.48 -6.73
N LEU A 3 38.61 14.67 -7.27
CA LEU A 3 39.63 15.56 -6.68
C LEU A 3 39.18 16.27 -5.40
N LEU A 4 37.89 16.58 -5.26
CA LEU A 4 37.35 17.26 -4.07
C LEU A 4 37.25 16.29 -2.89
N ILE A 5 36.92 15.02 -3.18
CA ILE A 5 36.90 13.93 -2.21
C ILE A 5 38.33 13.62 -1.71
N ALA A 6 39.32 13.62 -2.61
CA ALA A 6 40.72 13.42 -2.24
C ALA A 6 41.28 14.58 -1.38
N LEU A 7 40.87 15.83 -1.65
CA LEU A 7 41.31 16.99 -0.89
C LEU A 7 40.72 17.02 0.54
N VAL A 8 39.47 16.58 0.70
CA VAL A 8 38.80 16.47 2.02
C VAL A 8 39.36 15.30 2.83
N LEU A 9 39.70 14.18 2.18
CA LEU A 9 40.38 13.04 2.81
C LEU A 9 41.80 13.36 3.28
N ALA A 10 42.51 14.27 2.59
CA ALA A 10 43.85 14.70 3.00
C ALA A 10 43.83 15.64 4.21
N LEU A 11 42.72 16.37 4.45
CA LEU A 11 42.57 17.31 5.56
C LEU A 11 42.08 16.65 6.86
N SER A 12 41.60 15.41 6.83
CA SER A 12 41.04 14.72 8.01
C SER A 12 42.04 13.85 8.79
N ILE A 13 43.33 13.84 8.45
CA ILE A 13 44.33 12.94 9.05
C ILE A 13 44.89 13.47 10.39
N GLN A 14 44.49 14.66 10.86
CA GLN A 14 45.10 15.29 12.04
C GLN A 14 44.23 15.41 13.32
N SER A 15 43.18 14.61 13.50
CA SER A 15 42.49 14.58 14.80
C SER A 15 42.13 13.16 15.24
N ALA A 16 42.77 12.72 16.32
CA ALA A 16 42.61 11.44 16.98
C ALA A 16 41.31 11.36 17.82
N HIS A 17 40.17 11.64 17.18
CA HIS A 17 38.87 11.17 17.66
C HIS A 17 38.32 10.27 16.57
N ALA A 18 37.75 9.13 16.96
CA ALA A 18 37.20 8.12 16.06
C ALA A 18 36.29 8.80 15.02
N PHE A 19 36.86 9.08 13.85
CA PHE A 19 36.15 9.64 12.72
C PHE A 19 35.32 8.49 12.18
N ASP A 20 34.09 8.40 12.67
CA ASP A 20 33.12 7.49 12.09
C ASP A 20 32.76 8.06 10.72
N LEU A 21 33.51 7.58 9.73
CA LEU A 21 33.35 7.90 8.33
C LEU A 21 31.91 7.68 7.87
N ASN A 22 31.18 6.73 8.49
CA ASN A 22 29.79 6.47 8.15
C ASN A 22 28.87 7.58 8.68
N THR A 23 29.09 8.07 9.91
CA THR A 23 28.30 9.20 10.47
C THR A 23 28.60 10.50 9.74
N PHE A 24 29.87 10.75 9.37
CA PHE A 24 30.23 11.92 8.57
C PHE A 24 29.61 11.87 7.18
N ILE A 25 29.67 10.71 6.50
CA ILE A 25 29.04 10.53 5.19
C ILE A 25 27.51 10.66 5.30
N SER A 26 26.88 10.13 6.35
CA SER A 26 25.42 10.27 6.53
C SER A 26 25.01 11.73 6.74
N ASP A 27 25.72 12.48 7.58
CA ASP A 27 25.45 13.90 7.82
C ASP A 27 25.64 14.74 6.54
N LEU A 28 26.67 14.43 5.76
CA LEU A 28 26.93 15.11 4.50
C LEU A 28 25.85 14.78 3.46
N LYS A 29 25.36 13.53 3.42
CA LYS A 29 24.22 13.12 2.59
C LYS A 29 22.94 13.89 2.97
N VAL A 30 22.63 13.98 4.26
CA VAL A 30 21.45 14.69 4.77
C VAL A 30 21.53 16.18 4.43
N LYS A 31 22.69 16.82 4.63
CA LYS A 31 22.87 18.25 4.33
C LYS A 31 22.91 18.56 2.83
N ALA A 32 23.49 17.68 2.01
CA ALA A 32 23.58 17.91 0.56
C ALA A 32 22.29 17.59 -0.19
N ARG A 33 21.47 16.67 0.32
CA ARG A 33 20.25 16.19 -0.34
C ARG A 33 19.27 17.30 -0.74
N PRO A 34 18.88 18.28 0.11
CA PRO A 34 17.93 19.33 -0.28
C PRO A 34 18.41 20.15 -1.48
N HIS A 35 19.71 20.45 -1.52
CA HIS A 35 20.34 21.19 -2.61
C HIS A 35 20.43 20.35 -3.88
N LEU A 36 20.77 19.08 -3.75
CA LEU A 36 20.85 18.15 -4.89
C LEU A 36 19.46 17.85 -5.45
N VAL A 37 18.41 17.73 -4.63
CA VAL A 37 17.04 17.51 -5.10
C VAL A 37 16.57 18.71 -5.90
N LYS A 38 16.88 19.93 -5.44
CA LYS A 38 16.56 21.18 -6.16
C LYS A 38 17.23 21.27 -7.54
N VAL A 39 18.41 20.68 -7.71
CA VAL A 39 19.21 20.79 -8.96
C VAL A 39 19.04 19.60 -9.90
N LEU A 40 18.97 18.39 -9.36
CA LEU A 40 19.02 17.13 -10.11
C LEU A 40 17.67 16.41 -10.18
N GLY A 41 16.72 16.79 -9.32
CA GLY A 41 15.46 16.09 -9.13
C GLY A 41 15.60 14.86 -8.24
N GLU A 42 14.50 14.52 -7.57
CA GLU A 42 14.43 13.49 -6.52
C GLU A 42 14.91 12.11 -6.99
N GLU A 43 14.54 11.71 -8.20
CA GLU A 43 14.92 10.41 -8.79
C GLU A 43 16.44 10.24 -8.94
N LYS A 44 17.14 11.27 -9.42
CA LYS A 44 18.60 11.22 -9.62
C LYS A 44 19.35 11.27 -8.29
N VAL A 45 18.81 11.98 -7.30
CA VAL A 45 19.40 12.05 -5.96
C VAL A 45 19.23 10.74 -5.21
N ASN A 46 18.07 10.09 -5.30
CA ASN A 46 17.84 8.78 -4.71
C ASN A 46 18.76 7.73 -5.32
N LYS A 47 19.01 7.80 -6.64
CA LYS A 47 20.00 6.93 -7.31
C LYS A 47 21.45 7.20 -6.87
N LEU A 48 21.78 8.44 -6.50
CA LEU A 48 23.16 8.84 -6.13
C LEU A 48 23.47 8.63 -4.64
N LEU A 49 22.51 8.93 -3.75
CA LEU A 49 22.73 8.96 -2.30
C LEU A 49 22.07 7.79 -1.55
N GLY A 50 21.23 7.00 -2.24
CA GLY A 50 20.29 6.05 -1.64
C GLY A 50 18.94 6.72 -1.36
N GLU A 51 17.91 5.98 -0.98
CA GLU A 51 16.66 6.57 -0.49
C GLU A 51 16.87 7.20 0.89
N GLU A 52 16.15 8.28 1.18
CA GLU A 52 16.13 8.85 2.52
C GLU A 52 15.47 7.86 3.48
N ALA A 53 16.04 7.66 4.67
CA ALA A 53 15.39 6.85 5.69
C ALA A 53 14.09 7.55 6.07
N SER A 54 12.95 6.94 5.75
CA SER A 54 11.67 7.60 5.99
C SER A 54 11.48 7.85 7.48
N SER A 55 11.06 9.07 7.80
CA SER A 55 10.65 9.44 9.17
C SER A 55 9.27 8.90 9.53
N ILE A 56 8.53 8.38 8.55
CA ILE A 56 7.18 7.86 8.72
C ILE A 56 7.26 6.45 9.31
N VAL A 57 6.71 6.29 10.50
CA VAL A 57 6.68 5.02 11.22
C VAL A 57 5.30 4.40 11.16
N LEU A 58 5.26 3.06 11.24
CA LEU A 58 3.99 2.34 11.30
C LEU A 58 3.27 2.75 12.59
N PRO A 59 2.02 3.25 12.52
CA PRO A 59 1.28 3.62 13.71
C PRO A 59 0.91 2.38 14.51
N ALA A 60 0.55 2.58 15.78
CA ALA A 60 0.08 1.50 16.63
C ALA A 60 -1.17 0.82 16.02
N ILE A 61 -1.11 -0.50 15.86
CA ILE A 61 -2.23 -1.26 15.30
C ILE A 61 -3.40 -1.26 16.29
N PRO A 62 -4.59 -0.80 15.87
CA PRO A 62 -5.76 -0.74 16.75
C PRO A 62 -6.24 -2.14 17.13
N LYS A 63 -6.84 -2.25 18.32
CA LYS A 63 -7.51 -3.49 18.75
C LYS A 63 -8.81 -3.64 17.96
N LEU A 64 -8.86 -4.62 17.07
CA LEU A 64 -10.07 -4.95 16.32
C LEU A 64 -11.09 -5.62 17.27
N GLU A 65 -12.09 -4.87 17.71
CA GLU A 65 -13.20 -5.42 18.51
C GLU A 65 -14.12 -6.28 17.63
N LYS A 66 -14.37 -7.53 18.06
CA LYS A 66 -15.31 -8.46 17.41
C LYS A 66 -16.75 -8.17 17.82
N SER A 67 -17.21 -6.93 17.71
CA SER A 67 -18.62 -6.64 17.97
C SER A 67 -19.37 -6.57 16.65
N SER A 68 -20.01 -7.69 16.28
CA SER A 68 -20.93 -7.78 15.13
C SER A 68 -22.17 -6.88 15.27
N THR A 69 -22.34 -6.25 16.44
CA THR A 69 -23.45 -5.36 16.78
C THR A 69 -23.02 -3.90 16.98
N SER A 70 -21.74 -3.57 16.80
CA SER A 70 -21.26 -2.20 17.02
C SER A 70 -21.61 -1.30 15.84
N VAL A 71 -22.50 -0.34 16.10
CA VAL A 71 -22.88 0.73 15.15
C VAL A 71 -21.83 1.86 15.11
N ALA A 72 -20.81 1.83 15.98
CA ALA A 72 -19.81 2.88 16.10
C ALA A 72 -19.01 3.12 14.81
N VAL A 73 -18.83 2.08 13.99
CA VAL A 73 -18.17 2.17 12.68
C VAL A 73 -18.93 3.11 11.73
N TYR A 74 -20.27 3.16 11.82
CA TYR A 74 -21.11 4.04 11.00
C TYR A 74 -21.16 5.49 11.51
N ALA A 75 -20.70 5.76 12.74
CA ALA A 75 -20.67 7.10 13.33
C ALA A 75 -19.42 7.90 12.94
N VAL A 76 -18.38 7.24 12.41
CA VAL A 76 -17.15 7.89 11.97
C VAL A 76 -17.41 8.61 10.64
N LYS A 77 -17.34 9.94 10.65
CA LYS A 77 -17.41 10.72 9.40
C LYS A 77 -16.24 10.34 8.50
N GLU A 78 -16.56 9.84 7.32
CA GLU A 78 -15.57 9.47 6.32
C GLU A 78 -14.79 10.70 5.83
N TYR A 79 -13.46 10.61 5.83
CA TYR A 79 -12.60 11.67 5.31
C TYR A 79 -12.77 11.80 3.80
N GLN A 80 -13.14 13.00 3.34
CA GLN A 80 -13.54 13.26 1.95
C GLN A 80 -12.37 13.66 1.03
N GLY A 81 -11.15 13.76 1.54
CA GLY A 81 -10.00 14.25 0.77
C GLY A 81 -10.07 15.75 0.44
N THR A 82 -8.94 16.29 0.03
CA THR A 82 -8.82 17.66 -0.51
C THR A 82 -9.07 17.68 -2.02
N VAL A 83 -8.76 16.59 -2.72
CA VAL A 83 -9.01 16.46 -4.16
C VAL A 83 -10.51 16.29 -4.42
N LYS A 84 -11.04 17.14 -5.29
CA LYS A 84 -12.41 17.04 -5.82
C LYS A 84 -12.34 16.82 -7.32
N PHE A 85 -13.09 15.84 -7.79
CA PHE A 85 -13.17 15.49 -9.20
C PHE A 85 -14.41 16.10 -9.83
N LYS A 86 -14.32 16.47 -11.12
CA LYS A 86 -15.51 16.74 -11.92
C LYS A 86 -16.24 15.42 -12.21
N ASN A 87 -17.53 15.48 -12.53
CA ASN A 87 -18.34 14.29 -12.77
C ASN A 87 -17.77 13.38 -13.87
N GLU A 88 -17.33 13.96 -14.99
CA GLU A 88 -16.71 13.22 -16.11
C GLU A 88 -15.41 12.51 -15.70
N GLU A 89 -14.59 13.17 -14.87
CA GLU A 89 -13.35 12.58 -14.34
C GLU A 89 -13.66 11.44 -13.37
N LEU A 90 -14.65 11.64 -12.49
CA LEU A 90 -15.10 10.64 -11.55
C LEU A 90 -15.62 9.39 -12.27
N GLU A 91 -16.41 9.57 -13.32
CA GLU A 91 -16.93 8.47 -14.15
C GLU A 91 -15.78 7.67 -14.77
N ARG A 92 -14.81 8.37 -15.40
CA ARG A 92 -13.63 7.75 -15.98
C ARG A 92 -12.80 6.98 -14.94
N TYR A 93 -12.55 7.58 -13.77
CA TYR A 93 -11.79 6.91 -12.70
C TYR A 93 -12.53 5.73 -12.10
N ASN A 94 -13.85 5.80 -11.98
CA ASN A 94 -14.66 4.67 -11.52
C ASN A 94 -14.65 3.52 -12.53
N ASN A 95 -14.70 3.82 -13.83
CA ASN A 95 -14.56 2.80 -14.87
C ASN A 95 -13.18 2.11 -14.78
N TYR A 96 -12.09 2.88 -14.70
CA TYR A 96 -10.75 2.32 -14.54
C TYR A 96 -10.63 1.48 -13.26
N PHE A 97 -11.18 1.97 -12.15
CA PHE A 97 -11.20 1.23 -10.89
C PHE A 97 -11.92 -0.11 -11.05
N ILE A 98 -13.11 -0.14 -11.65
CA ILE A 98 -13.87 -1.40 -11.83
C ILE A 98 -13.09 -2.37 -12.72
N GLN A 99 -12.54 -1.92 -13.84
CA GLN A 99 -11.74 -2.79 -14.71
C GLN A 99 -10.54 -3.38 -13.97
N GLU A 100 -9.78 -2.53 -13.27
CA GLU A 100 -8.62 -2.97 -12.52
C GLU A 100 -9.01 -3.90 -11.36
N LEU A 101 -10.12 -3.62 -10.68
CA LEU A 101 -10.65 -4.45 -9.61
C LEU A 101 -11.01 -5.84 -10.12
N PHE A 102 -11.65 -5.98 -11.28
CA PHE A 102 -11.94 -7.29 -11.86
C PHE A 102 -10.67 -8.08 -12.21
N ARG A 103 -9.68 -7.42 -12.82
CA ARG A 103 -8.38 -8.04 -13.12
C ARG A 103 -7.67 -8.48 -11.84
N ALA A 104 -7.65 -7.60 -10.84
CA ALA A 104 -6.97 -7.87 -9.58
C ALA A 104 -7.70 -8.97 -8.80
N VAL A 105 -9.02 -8.89 -8.65
CA VAL A 105 -9.82 -9.78 -7.79
C VAL A 105 -10.10 -11.12 -8.47
N ARG A 106 -10.66 -11.09 -9.68
CA ARG A 106 -11.16 -12.27 -10.41
C ARG A 106 -10.20 -12.80 -11.47
N ARG A 107 -9.07 -12.12 -11.70
CA ARG A 107 -8.07 -12.51 -12.72
C ARG A 107 -8.63 -12.57 -14.14
N ARG A 108 -9.62 -11.72 -14.44
CA ARG A 108 -10.20 -11.54 -15.78
C ARG A 108 -10.67 -10.10 -15.97
N ASP A 109 -10.91 -9.72 -17.22
CA ASP A 109 -11.59 -8.47 -17.52
C ASP A 109 -13.06 -8.51 -17.12
N ALA A 110 -13.58 -7.34 -16.74
CA ALA A 110 -15.02 -7.11 -16.60
C ALA A 110 -15.65 -7.02 -17.99
N ASN A 111 -16.82 -7.62 -18.17
CA ASN A 111 -17.60 -7.39 -19.39
C ASN A 111 -18.42 -6.09 -19.29
N SER A 112 -18.98 -5.64 -20.41
CA SER A 112 -19.74 -4.37 -20.46
C SER A 112 -20.91 -4.31 -19.49
N ASN A 113 -21.63 -5.43 -19.28
CA ASN A 113 -22.76 -5.48 -18.36
C ASN A 113 -22.31 -5.32 -16.91
N GLU A 114 -21.21 -5.98 -16.53
CA GLU A 114 -20.62 -5.87 -15.19
C GLU A 114 -20.11 -4.46 -14.92
N ILE A 115 -19.45 -3.82 -15.92
CA ILE A 115 -19.01 -2.44 -15.80
C ILE A 115 -20.21 -1.52 -15.58
N SER A 116 -21.25 -1.61 -16.42
CA SER A 116 -22.46 -0.79 -16.29
C SER A 116 -23.15 -0.99 -14.93
N GLN A 117 -23.25 -2.23 -14.45
CA GLN A 117 -23.85 -2.53 -13.15
C GLN A 117 -23.10 -1.83 -12.01
N TRP A 118 -21.78 -1.99 -11.92
CA TRP A 118 -21.00 -1.41 -10.83
C TRP A 118 -20.84 0.11 -10.96
N MET A 119 -20.84 0.65 -12.18
CA MET A 119 -20.91 2.09 -12.42
C MET A 119 -22.20 2.68 -11.85
N ASN A 120 -23.35 2.03 -12.08
CA ASN A 120 -24.63 2.47 -11.52
C ASN A 120 -24.62 2.47 -9.99
N VAL A 121 -24.01 1.46 -9.37
CA VAL A 121 -23.85 1.40 -7.90
C VAL A 121 -23.03 2.59 -7.39
N LEU A 122 -21.88 2.88 -8.02
CA LEU A 122 -21.04 4.01 -7.61
C LEU A 122 -21.73 5.37 -7.84
N GLN A 123 -22.49 5.52 -8.93
CA GLN A 123 -23.26 6.74 -9.21
C GLN A 123 -24.39 6.98 -8.20
N GLN A 124 -24.96 5.90 -7.64
CA GLN A 124 -26.00 5.97 -6.61
C GLN A 124 -25.45 6.16 -5.18
N GLY A 125 -24.15 6.42 -5.04
CA GLY A 125 -23.51 6.65 -3.73
C GLY A 125 -22.96 5.37 -3.08
N GLY A 126 -22.89 4.26 -3.81
CA GLY A 126 -22.16 3.08 -3.38
C GLY A 126 -20.67 3.35 -3.21
N THR A 127 -20.02 2.59 -2.33
CA THR A 127 -18.60 2.75 -2.00
C THR A 127 -17.72 1.82 -2.82
N ARG A 128 -16.44 2.17 -3.02
CA ARG A 128 -15.49 1.29 -3.73
C ARG A 128 -15.23 -0.01 -2.97
N GLU A 129 -15.18 0.09 -1.64
CA GLU A 129 -15.17 -1.08 -0.77
C GLU A 129 -16.45 -1.92 -0.90
N GLY A 130 -17.62 -1.29 -1.03
CA GLY A 130 -18.88 -1.97 -1.26
C GLY A 130 -18.89 -2.75 -2.59
N VAL A 131 -18.35 -2.16 -3.66
CA VAL A 131 -18.15 -2.86 -4.94
C VAL A 131 -17.21 -4.06 -4.76
N TYR A 132 -16.08 -3.88 -4.07
CA TYR A 132 -15.16 -4.98 -3.76
C TYR A 132 -15.84 -6.13 -3.01
N ARG A 133 -16.54 -5.82 -1.90
CA ARG A 133 -17.30 -6.80 -1.13
C ARG A 133 -18.36 -7.50 -1.97
N GLY A 134 -19.05 -6.76 -2.84
CA GLY A 134 -19.97 -7.32 -3.81
C GLY A 134 -19.33 -8.33 -4.75
N LEU A 135 -18.05 -8.16 -5.11
CA LEU A 135 -17.33 -9.13 -5.95
C LEU A 135 -16.83 -10.36 -5.21
N VAL A 136 -16.43 -10.23 -3.94
CA VAL A 136 -15.79 -11.32 -3.18
C VAL A 136 -16.76 -12.12 -2.32
N LEU A 137 -17.99 -11.63 -2.13
CA LEU A 137 -19.06 -12.32 -1.40
C LEU A 137 -20.09 -12.99 -2.32
N ASP A 138 -19.93 -12.87 -3.65
CA ASP A 138 -20.87 -13.48 -4.59
C ASP A 138 -20.56 -14.97 -4.85
N GLN A 139 -21.50 -15.63 -5.53
CA GLN A 139 -21.37 -17.06 -5.86
C GLN A 139 -20.21 -17.33 -6.84
N THR A 140 -19.87 -16.36 -7.70
CA THR A 140 -18.72 -16.46 -8.60
C THR A 140 -17.43 -16.63 -7.80
N TYR A 141 -17.20 -15.78 -6.80
CA TYR A 141 -16.00 -15.83 -5.99
C TYR A 141 -16.01 -17.02 -5.03
N ALA A 142 -17.17 -17.39 -4.47
CA ALA A 142 -17.30 -18.62 -3.70
C ALA A 142 -16.89 -19.86 -4.52
N GLY A 143 -17.21 -19.89 -5.82
CA GLY A 143 -16.72 -20.92 -6.74
C GLY A 143 -15.19 -20.97 -6.86
N LEU A 144 -14.52 -19.80 -6.85
CA LEU A 144 -13.05 -19.72 -6.87
C LEU A 144 -12.41 -20.21 -5.57
N GLU A 145 -13.06 -19.96 -4.42
CA GLU A 145 -12.61 -20.44 -3.11
C GLU A 145 -12.72 -21.97 -2.98
N ASN A 146 -13.69 -22.57 -3.67
CA ASN A 146 -13.89 -24.02 -3.70
C ASN A 146 -13.03 -24.74 -4.75
N TYR A 147 -12.42 -24.01 -5.69
CA TYR A 147 -11.52 -24.59 -6.68
C TYR A 147 -10.19 -24.99 -6.02
N PRO A 148 -9.61 -26.17 -6.30
CA PRO A 148 -8.35 -26.60 -5.69
C PRO A 148 -7.16 -25.81 -6.25
N MET A 149 -6.95 -24.61 -5.71
CA MET A 149 -5.78 -23.77 -5.96
C MET A 149 -4.94 -23.67 -4.68
N PRO A 150 -3.98 -24.59 -4.47
CA PRO A 150 -3.15 -24.61 -3.28
C PRO A 150 -2.22 -23.40 -3.25
N VAL A 151 -1.83 -23.01 -2.04
CA VAL A 151 -0.86 -21.95 -1.82
C VAL A 151 0.57 -22.49 -1.75
N ASN A 152 1.54 -21.65 -2.11
CA ASN A 152 2.96 -21.96 -2.03
C ASN A 152 3.62 -21.25 -0.82
N ASP A 153 4.84 -21.67 -0.48
CA ASP A 153 5.60 -21.13 0.64
C ASP A 153 5.82 -19.62 0.56
N THR A 154 6.04 -19.08 -0.64
CA THR A 154 6.27 -17.65 -0.86
C THR A 154 5.05 -16.85 -0.45
N LEU A 155 3.87 -17.28 -0.89
CA LEU A 155 2.60 -16.66 -0.56
C LEU A 155 2.27 -16.77 0.93
N VAL A 156 2.55 -17.91 1.55
CA VAL A 156 2.31 -18.13 2.98
C VAL A 156 3.25 -17.28 3.84
N LYS A 157 4.53 -17.16 3.46
CA LYS A 157 5.49 -16.24 4.13
C LYS A 157 5.05 -14.78 4.02
N PHE A 158 4.63 -14.36 2.81
CA PHE A 158 4.07 -13.02 2.62
C PHE A 158 2.86 -12.79 3.53
N THR A 159 1.89 -13.71 3.50
CA THR A 159 0.65 -13.61 4.28
C THR A 159 0.94 -13.55 5.78
N SER A 160 1.83 -14.42 6.28
CA SER A 160 2.22 -14.43 7.69
C SER A 160 2.89 -13.13 8.11
N ARG A 161 3.84 -12.61 7.32
CA ARG A 161 4.49 -11.32 7.61
C ARG A 161 3.47 -10.18 7.59
N PHE A 162 2.61 -10.15 6.57
CA PHE A 162 1.61 -9.08 6.45
C PHE A 162 0.68 -9.05 7.66
N LEU A 163 0.15 -10.21 8.05
CA LEU A 163 -0.79 -10.30 9.18
C LEU A 163 -0.10 -9.92 10.50
N ASP A 164 1.14 -10.33 10.72
CA ASP A 164 1.88 -9.96 11.93
C ASP A 164 2.13 -8.45 11.98
N VAL A 165 2.78 -7.91 10.94
CA VAL A 165 3.25 -6.51 10.91
C VAL A 165 2.08 -5.52 10.82
N TYR A 166 1.17 -5.69 9.87
CA TYR A 166 0.18 -4.67 9.54
C TYR A 166 -1.16 -4.84 10.23
N THR A 167 -1.40 -6.01 10.86
CA THR A 167 -2.68 -6.33 11.49
C THR A 167 -2.53 -6.78 12.94
N GLY A 168 -1.29 -6.96 13.42
CA GLY A 168 -0.98 -7.40 14.78
C GLY A 168 -1.45 -8.84 15.06
N LYS A 169 -1.63 -9.66 14.02
CA LYS A 169 -2.12 -11.04 14.12
C LYS A 169 -1.07 -12.02 13.64
N LYS A 170 -0.58 -12.84 14.56
CA LYS A 170 0.33 -13.94 14.25
C LYS A 170 -0.45 -15.18 13.85
N TYR A 171 0.01 -15.83 12.78
CA TYR A 171 -0.52 -17.09 12.28
C TYR A 171 0.63 -18.07 12.09
N GLU A 172 0.36 -19.36 12.29
CA GLU A 172 1.30 -20.43 11.98
C GLU A 172 1.29 -20.71 10.48
N LEU A 173 2.46 -20.88 9.87
CA LEU A 173 2.60 -21.12 8.42
C LEU A 173 1.85 -22.39 7.98
N GLU A 174 1.92 -23.46 8.78
CA GLU A 174 1.23 -24.73 8.50
C GLU A 174 -0.29 -24.56 8.37
N LYS A 175 -0.89 -23.72 9.23
CA LYS A 175 -2.32 -23.41 9.14
C LYS A 175 -2.67 -22.67 7.86
N LEU A 176 -1.81 -21.76 7.40
CA LEU A 176 -2.02 -21.00 6.16
C LEU A 176 -1.89 -21.87 4.91
N MET A 177 -1.01 -22.89 4.93
CA MET A 177 -0.83 -23.83 3.82
C MET A 177 -2.12 -24.61 3.46
N GLY A 178 -3.00 -24.81 4.44
CA GLY A 178 -4.28 -25.51 4.23
C GLY A 178 -5.38 -24.66 3.57
N PHE A 179 -5.14 -23.37 3.33
CA PHE A 179 -6.15 -22.48 2.74
C PHE A 179 -6.09 -22.47 1.20
N ASN A 180 -7.23 -22.16 0.60
CA ASN A 180 -7.32 -21.79 -0.81
C ASN A 180 -6.72 -20.39 -1.06
N PHE A 181 -6.07 -20.21 -2.22
CA PHE A 181 -5.48 -18.95 -2.66
C PHE A 181 -6.43 -17.73 -2.58
N PHE A 182 -7.63 -17.84 -3.15
CA PHE A 182 -8.64 -16.77 -3.15
C PHE A 182 -9.17 -16.49 -1.74
N ALA A 183 -9.33 -17.53 -0.92
CA ALA A 183 -9.73 -17.36 0.47
C ALA A 183 -8.70 -16.56 1.27
N LEU A 184 -7.40 -16.87 1.14
CA LEU A 184 -6.34 -16.09 1.80
C LEU A 184 -6.32 -14.65 1.30
N LYS A 185 -6.43 -14.46 0.00
CA LYS A 185 -6.44 -13.14 -0.64
C LYS A 185 -7.56 -12.24 -0.12
N ARG A 186 -8.79 -12.77 -0.04
CA ARG A 186 -9.94 -12.07 0.53
C ARG A 186 -9.75 -11.80 2.02
N ASN A 187 -9.38 -12.81 2.80
CA ASN A 187 -9.23 -12.68 4.26
C ASN A 187 -8.16 -11.65 4.66
N VAL A 188 -7.02 -11.62 3.95
CA VAL A 188 -5.96 -10.65 4.18
C VAL A 188 -6.41 -9.23 3.84
N THR A 189 -7.12 -9.08 2.72
CA THR A 189 -7.62 -7.77 2.29
C THR A 189 -8.70 -7.24 3.22
N GLU A 190 -9.67 -8.06 3.64
CA GLU A 190 -10.69 -7.65 4.63
C GLU A 190 -10.04 -7.26 5.96
N ARG A 191 -9.04 -8.01 6.44
CA ARG A 191 -8.30 -7.64 7.65
C ARG A 191 -7.61 -6.29 7.51
N ALA A 192 -7.02 -5.99 6.35
CA ALA A 192 -6.40 -4.70 6.07
C ALA A 192 -7.43 -3.55 6.14
N LEU A 193 -8.63 -3.77 5.60
CA LEU A 193 -9.73 -2.81 5.64
C LEU A 193 -10.23 -2.58 7.07
N GLU A 194 -10.39 -3.64 7.87
CA GLU A 194 -10.74 -3.54 9.30
C GLU A 194 -9.73 -2.70 10.07
N VAL A 195 -8.43 -2.86 9.79
CA VAL A 195 -7.37 -2.06 10.42
C VAL A 195 -7.52 -0.58 10.04
N LEU A 196 -7.72 -0.27 8.76
CA LEU A 196 -7.93 1.11 8.30
C LEU A 196 -9.16 1.76 8.95
N ASP A 197 -10.24 1.00 9.15
CA ASP A 197 -11.46 1.48 9.79
C ASP A 197 -11.28 1.75 11.28
N ALA A 198 -10.48 0.92 11.94
CA ALA A 198 -10.19 1.08 13.36
C ALA A 198 -9.12 2.13 13.64
N MET A 199 -8.47 2.72 12.62
CA MET A 199 -7.48 3.77 12.81
C MET A 199 -8.12 5.06 13.35
N PRO A 200 -7.52 5.69 14.38
CA PRO A 200 -8.13 6.80 15.12
C PRO A 200 -8.19 8.11 14.34
N SER A 201 -7.40 8.26 13.28
CA SER A 201 -7.33 9.50 12.50
C SER A 201 -6.97 9.24 11.04
N GLN A 202 -7.23 10.24 10.19
CA GLN A 202 -6.79 10.20 8.79
C GLN A 202 -5.27 10.12 8.68
N GLN A 203 -4.53 10.83 9.54
CA GLN A 203 -3.07 10.77 9.54
C GLN A 203 -2.58 9.35 9.86
N ALA A 204 -3.17 8.67 10.85
CA ALA A 204 -2.80 7.29 11.16
C ALA A 204 -3.08 6.34 9.99
N ARG A 205 -4.21 6.52 9.28
CA ARG A 205 -4.49 5.77 8.04
C ARG A 205 -3.44 6.03 6.95
N ALA A 206 -3.05 7.29 6.77
CA ALA A 206 -2.05 7.68 5.78
C ALA A 206 -0.66 7.12 6.12
N ASP A 207 -0.24 7.17 7.38
CA ASP A 207 1.03 6.60 7.85
C ASP A 207 1.07 5.09 7.67
N TRP A 208 0.00 4.40 8.08
CA TRP A 208 -0.12 2.95 7.90
C TRP A 208 -0.03 2.56 6.42
N TYR A 209 -0.78 3.26 5.56
CA TYR A 209 -0.74 3.02 4.11
C TYR A 209 0.62 3.33 3.51
N ALA A 210 1.28 4.38 3.99
CA ALA A 210 2.57 4.83 3.48
C ALA A 210 3.66 3.79 3.71
N VAL A 211 3.76 3.30 4.94
CA VAL A 211 4.72 2.25 5.31
C VAL A 211 4.44 0.97 4.54
N LEU A 212 3.17 0.51 4.53
CA LEU A 212 2.78 -0.66 3.75
C LEU A 212 3.14 -0.50 2.28
N SER A 213 2.79 0.63 1.68
CA SER A 213 2.96 0.86 0.25
C SER A 213 4.42 0.95 -0.18
N ALA A 214 5.25 1.61 0.62
CA ALA A 214 6.68 1.70 0.38
C ALA A 214 7.35 0.32 0.46
N GLU A 215 7.03 -0.47 1.49
CA GLU A 215 7.56 -1.83 1.63
C GLU A 215 7.10 -2.74 0.50
N LEU A 216 5.81 -2.71 0.14
CA LEU A 216 5.31 -3.52 -0.98
C LEU A 216 5.99 -3.13 -2.30
N ALA A 217 6.17 -1.84 -2.57
CA ALA A 217 6.84 -1.36 -3.79
C ALA A 217 8.30 -1.83 -3.87
N LYS A 218 8.99 -1.88 -2.72
CA LYS A 218 10.37 -2.33 -2.61
C LYS A 218 10.51 -3.84 -2.72
N ASP A 219 9.67 -4.59 -2.01
CA ASP A 219 9.81 -6.04 -1.88
C ASP A 219 9.16 -6.80 -3.04
N TYR A 220 8.20 -6.18 -3.73
CA TYR A 220 7.43 -6.80 -4.81
C TYR A 220 7.21 -5.85 -6.02
N PRO A 221 8.28 -5.25 -6.58
CA PRO A 221 8.16 -4.29 -7.68
C PRO A 221 7.46 -4.89 -8.93
N GLN A 222 7.60 -6.20 -9.15
CA GLN A 222 6.99 -6.92 -10.27
C GLN A 222 5.45 -6.94 -10.24
N ALA A 223 4.84 -6.67 -9.07
CA ALA A 223 3.38 -6.63 -8.94
C ALA A 223 2.77 -5.31 -9.46
N PHE A 224 3.61 -4.30 -9.73
CA PHE A 224 3.18 -2.94 -10.04
C PHE A 224 3.70 -2.45 -11.38
N ASP A 225 2.81 -1.79 -12.11
CA ASP A 225 2.98 -1.33 -13.49
C ASP A 225 2.85 0.19 -13.64
N ASN A 226 2.56 0.91 -12.55
CA ASN A 226 2.35 2.35 -12.56
C ASN A 226 3.29 3.09 -11.60
N LYS A 227 3.62 4.33 -11.96
CA LYS A 227 4.61 5.16 -11.24
C LYS A 227 4.29 5.37 -9.77
N THR A 228 3.01 5.49 -9.42
CA THR A 228 2.59 5.71 -8.03
C THR A 228 2.86 4.47 -7.18
N ARG A 229 2.50 3.28 -7.66
CA ARG A 229 2.62 2.03 -6.90
C ARG A 229 4.04 1.47 -6.91
N THR A 230 4.85 1.79 -7.91
CA THR A 230 6.28 1.47 -7.94
C THR A 230 7.13 2.43 -7.11
N ASN A 231 6.56 3.54 -6.60
CA ASN A 231 7.30 4.47 -5.75
C ASN A 231 7.62 3.82 -4.40
N THR A 232 8.87 3.87 -3.98
CA THR A 232 9.37 3.32 -2.72
C THR A 232 9.39 4.33 -1.58
N SER A 233 9.11 5.62 -1.83
CA SER A 233 9.03 6.66 -0.79
C SER A 233 7.71 6.57 -0.02
N ALA A 234 7.82 6.38 1.29
CA ALA A 234 6.67 6.46 2.19
C ALA A 234 6.09 7.89 2.22
N GLU A 235 6.92 8.94 2.12
CA GLU A 235 6.44 10.33 2.07
C GLU A 235 5.52 10.57 0.86
N ALA A 236 5.89 10.04 -0.30
CA ALA A 236 5.07 10.12 -1.50
C ALA A 236 3.71 9.43 -1.30
N HIS A 237 3.70 8.24 -0.68
CA HIS A 237 2.45 7.52 -0.39
C HIS A 237 1.59 8.20 0.68
N GLN A 238 2.20 8.78 1.71
CA GLN A 238 1.49 9.52 2.76
C GLN A 238 0.84 10.79 2.19
N ASN A 239 1.59 11.56 1.40
CA ASN A 239 1.09 12.75 0.72
C ASN A 239 -0.08 12.41 -0.22
N TRP A 240 0.05 11.30 -0.96
CA TRP A 240 -1.04 10.76 -1.77
C TRP A 240 -2.25 10.42 -0.88
N ALA A 241 -2.07 9.62 0.18
CA ALA A 241 -3.17 9.18 1.04
C ALA A 241 -3.90 10.33 1.75
N ASN A 242 -3.19 11.41 2.09
CA ASN A 242 -3.79 12.61 2.67
C ASN A 242 -4.59 13.46 1.67
N SER A 243 -4.30 13.32 0.37
CA SER A 243 -4.98 14.09 -0.68
C SER A 243 -6.33 13.51 -1.07
N TYR A 244 -6.51 12.19 -0.96
CA TYR A 244 -7.71 11.48 -1.39
C TYR A 244 -8.61 11.05 -0.22
N SER A 245 -9.88 10.75 -0.52
CA SER A 245 -10.81 10.26 0.50
C SER A 245 -10.46 8.85 0.98
N THR A 246 -11.01 8.45 2.13
CA THR A 246 -10.79 7.11 2.68
C THR A 246 -11.21 6.01 1.70
N GLN A 247 -12.27 6.20 0.91
CA GLN A 247 -12.64 5.27 -0.16
C GLN A 247 -11.53 5.02 -1.19
N TYR A 248 -10.81 6.07 -1.61
CA TYR A 248 -9.72 5.91 -2.58
C TYR A 248 -8.54 5.18 -1.95
N LEU A 249 -8.22 5.50 -0.69
CA LEU A 249 -7.19 4.81 0.08
C LEU A 249 -7.47 3.31 0.20
N LYS A 250 -8.69 2.95 0.62
CA LYS A 250 -9.14 1.56 0.72
C LYS A 250 -9.08 0.85 -0.63
N SER A 251 -9.53 1.53 -1.71
CA SER A 251 -9.45 0.95 -3.06
C SER A 251 -8.02 0.64 -3.48
N GLU A 252 -7.04 1.51 -3.16
CA GLU A 252 -5.64 1.23 -3.45
C GLU A 252 -5.09 0.06 -2.64
N VAL A 253 -5.46 -0.06 -1.36
CA VAL A 253 -5.06 -1.21 -0.53
C VAL A 253 -5.61 -2.51 -1.10
N ILE A 254 -6.89 -2.53 -1.50
CA ILE A 254 -7.53 -3.69 -2.15
C ILE A 254 -6.75 -4.07 -3.42
N ILE A 255 -6.51 -3.12 -4.32
CA ILE A 255 -5.82 -3.40 -5.58
C ILE A 255 -4.39 -3.88 -5.32
N LYS A 256 -3.63 -3.21 -4.45
CA LYS A 256 -2.24 -3.57 -4.16
C LYS A 256 -2.13 -4.98 -3.61
N LEU A 257 -2.90 -5.32 -2.58
CA LEU A 257 -2.88 -6.65 -1.99
C LEU A 257 -3.27 -7.70 -3.03
N HIS A 258 -4.33 -7.47 -3.79
CA HIS A 258 -4.75 -8.42 -4.82
C HIS A 258 -3.71 -8.60 -5.94
N LYS A 259 -3.02 -7.54 -6.38
CA LYS A 259 -1.93 -7.62 -7.37
C LYS A 259 -0.72 -8.38 -6.81
N ILE A 260 -0.35 -8.15 -5.56
CA ILE A 260 0.74 -8.88 -4.88
C ILE A 260 0.41 -10.36 -4.84
N PHE A 261 -0.77 -10.75 -4.34
CA PHE A 261 -1.22 -12.14 -4.32
C PHE A 261 -1.12 -12.79 -5.70
N ASN A 262 -1.58 -12.10 -6.75
CA ASN A 262 -1.52 -12.60 -8.13
C ASN A 262 -0.08 -12.77 -8.65
N SER A 263 0.88 -12.01 -8.13
CA SER A 263 2.29 -12.09 -8.53
C SER A 263 3.08 -13.19 -7.80
N LEU A 264 2.51 -13.76 -6.74
CA LEU A 264 3.16 -14.74 -5.87
C LEU A 264 2.67 -16.18 -6.11
N ILE A 265 1.83 -16.39 -7.13
CA ILE A 265 1.34 -17.71 -7.54
C ILE A 265 1.89 -18.12 -8.90
#